data_AF-A0A8B2NTJ1-F1
#
_entry.id   AF-A0A8B2NTJ1-F1
#
_cell.length_a   1.000
_cell.length_b   1.000
_cell.length_c   1.000
_cell.angle_alpha   90.00
_cell.angle_beta   90.00
_cell.angle_gamma   90.00
#
_symmetry.space_group_name_H-M   'P 1'
#
loop_
_entity.id
_entity.type
_entity.pdbx_description
1 polymer ?
#
loop_
_entity_poly.entity_id
_entity_poly.type
_entity_poly.pdbx_seq_one_letter_code
_entity_poly.pdbx_strand_id
1 'polypeptide(L)'
;MILAPFPEMTPLATAIASHLDTGCRPLGWHRFPDGESLVTLPDGLSGDDISVVATLRDPDRLALPLRIAPATAREPGAHRVGPIAPSLGYMRQDQSFHPG
;
A
#
# COMPACT_ATOMS: atom_id res chain seq x y z
N MET A 1 -5.67 9.14 -11.17
CA MET A 1 -5.26 8.06 -10.25
C MET A 1 -3.76 7.86 -10.36
N ILE A 2 -3.07 7.49 -9.29
CA ILE A 2 -1.65 7.13 -9.26
C ILE A 2 -1.51 5.80 -8.52
N LEU A 3 -0.71 4.88 -9.07
CA LEU A 3 -0.30 3.66 -8.38
C LEU A 3 0.93 3.94 -7.52
N ALA A 4 0.84 3.66 -6.22
CA ALA A 4 1.92 3.79 -5.25
C ALA A 4 2.32 2.40 -4.74
N PRO A 5 3.17 1.65 -5.48
CA PRO A 5 3.61 0.33 -5.03
C PRO A 5 4.64 0.41 -3.90
N PHE A 6 4.58 -0.57 -2.99
CA PHE A 6 5.77 -0.94 -2.22
C PHE A 6 6.90 -1.37 -3.18
N PRO A 7 8.18 -1.14 -2.85
CA PRO A 7 9.30 -1.37 -3.77
C PRO A 7 9.27 -2.76 -4.44
N GLU A 8 8.99 -3.80 -3.66
CA GLU A 8 8.91 -5.19 -4.15
C GLU A 8 7.78 -5.42 -5.17
N MET A 9 6.74 -4.58 -5.18
CA MET A 9 5.57 -4.69 -6.06
C MET A 9 5.66 -3.79 -7.29
N THR A 10 6.77 -3.07 -7.48
CA THR A 10 6.97 -2.17 -8.63
C THR A 10 6.73 -2.87 -9.98
N PRO A 11 7.23 -4.09 -10.25
CA PRO A 11 6.99 -4.75 -11.53
C PRO A 11 5.50 -4.96 -11.84
N LEU A 12 4.72 -5.38 -10.83
CA LEU A 12 3.27 -5.57 -10.97
C LEU A 12 2.56 -4.24 -11.19
N ALA A 13 2.89 -3.22 -10.40
CA ALA A 13 2.27 -1.91 -10.52
C ALA A 13 2.59 -1.24 -11.87
N THR A 14 3.83 -1.37 -12.37
CA THR A 14 4.18 -0.89 -13.72
C THR A 14 3.36 -1.60 -14.80
N ALA A 15 3.16 -2.92 -14.69
CA ALA A 15 2.32 -3.64 -15.64
C ALA A 15 0.86 -3.15 -15.62
N ILE A 16 0.28 -2.98 -14.42
CA ILE A 16 -1.07 -2.43 -14.25
C ILE A 16 -1.14 -1.00 -14.80
N ALA A 17 -0.14 -0.18 -14.49
CA ALA A 17 -0.07 1.22 -14.92
C ALA A 17 -0.09 1.36 -16.45
N SER A 18 0.67 0.51 -17.15
CA SER A 18 0.69 0.47 -18.62
C SER A 18 -0.66 0.09 -19.22
N HIS A 19 -1.42 -0.80 -18.58
CA HIS A 19 -2.75 -1.19 -19.06
C HIS A 19 -3.84 -0.15 -18.78
N LEU A 20 -3.65 0.67 -17.75
CA LEU A 20 -4.63 1.68 -17.31
C LEU A 20 -4.26 3.10 -17.75
N ASP A 21 -3.16 3.28 -18.48
CA ASP A 21 -2.60 4.59 -18.87
C ASP A 21 -2.51 5.57 -17.69
N THR A 22 -1.89 5.11 -16.60
CA THR A 22 -1.81 5.84 -15.33
C THR A 22 -0.39 5.90 -14.79
N GLY A 23 -0.13 6.84 -13.89
CA GLY A 23 1.20 7.01 -13.28
C GLY A 23 1.51 5.91 -12.27
N CYS A 24 2.78 5.46 -12.25
CA CYS A 24 3.32 4.58 -11.21
C CYS A 24 4.46 5.29 -10.48
N ARG A 25 4.29 5.53 -9.18
CA ARG A 25 5.24 6.25 -8.33
C ARG A 25 5.48 5.45 -7.06
N PRO A 26 6.55 4.64 -6.99
CA PRO A 26 6.83 3.82 -5.83
C PRO A 26 6.93 4.64 -4.54
N LEU A 27 6.36 4.11 -3.46
CA LEU A 27 6.58 4.68 -2.14
C LEU A 27 7.94 4.23 -1.59
N GLY A 28 8.53 5.07 -0.74
CA GLY A 28 9.68 4.70 0.07
C GLY A 28 9.23 3.81 1.23
N TRP A 29 9.93 2.70 1.45
CA TRP A 29 9.74 1.86 2.63
C TRP A 29 11.10 1.47 3.19
N HIS A 30 11.32 1.84 4.45
CA HIS A 30 12.51 1.48 5.20
C HIS A 30 12.11 0.73 6.46
N ARG A 31 12.82 -0.36 6.76
CA ARG A 31 12.64 -1.12 7.99
C ARG A 31 13.82 -0.88 8.92
N PHE A 32 13.54 -0.38 10.11
CA PHE A 32 14.54 -0.15 11.14
C PHE A 32 15.00 -1.46 11.77
N PRO A 33 16.17 -1.49 12.44
CA PRO A 33 16.70 -2.69 13.09
C PRO A 33 15.80 -3.27 14.21
N ASP A 34 14.98 -2.43 14.84
CA ASP A 34 13.97 -2.82 15.84
C ASP A 34 12.69 -3.41 15.23
N GLY A 35 12.57 -3.40 13.89
CA GLY A 35 11.43 -3.93 13.15
C GLY A 35 10.37 -2.88 12.79
N GLU A 36 10.51 -1.64 13.24
CA GLU A 36 9.63 -0.53 12.86
C GLU A 36 9.74 -0.19 11.37
N SER A 37 8.76 0.55 10.84
CA SER A 37 8.72 0.93 9.44
C SER A 37 8.52 2.43 9.25
N LEU A 38 9.39 3.01 8.43
CA LEU A 38 9.19 4.33 7.84
C LEU A 38 8.58 4.17 6.45
N VAL A 39 7.47 4.85 6.21
CA VAL A 39 6.82 4.95 4.90
C VAL A 39 6.92 6.40 4.43
N THR A 40 7.45 6.60 3.22
CA THR A 40 7.55 7.91 2.58
C THR A 40 6.77 7.88 1.29
N LEU A 41 5.86 8.85 1.10
CA LEU A 41 5.08 8.93 -0.13
C LEU A 41 5.74 9.85 -1.16
N PRO A 42 5.46 9.64 -2.46
CA PRO A 42 5.85 10.58 -3.49
C PRO A 42 5.22 11.96 -3.27
N ASP A 43 5.90 13.04 -3.64
CA ASP A 43 5.37 14.42 -3.48
C ASP A 43 4.19 14.71 -4.42
N GLY A 44 3.40 15.75 -4.13
CA GLY A 44 2.40 16.26 -5.08
C GLY A 44 1.26 15.28 -5.33
N LEU A 45 0.70 14.68 -4.28
CA LEU A 45 -0.48 13.79 -4.35
C LEU A 45 -1.81 14.52 -4.10
N SER A 46 -1.77 15.85 -3.96
CA SER A 46 -2.94 16.65 -3.62
C SER A 46 -3.97 16.62 -4.74
N GLY A 47 -5.20 16.25 -4.41
CA GLY A 47 -6.28 16.09 -5.39
C GLY A 47 -6.25 14.79 -6.19
N ASP A 48 -5.23 13.95 -6.05
CA ASP A 48 -5.12 12.67 -6.75
C ASP A 48 -5.83 11.52 -6.02
N ASP A 49 -6.36 10.57 -6.80
CA ASP A 49 -6.78 9.26 -6.32
C ASP A 49 -5.56 8.32 -6.25
N ILE A 50 -5.23 7.81 -5.06
CA ILE A 50 -4.04 6.99 -4.82
C ILE A 50 -4.42 5.53 -4.56
N SER A 51 -3.79 4.63 -5.31
CA SER A 51 -3.91 3.19 -5.11
C SER A 51 -2.60 2.61 -4.60
N VAL A 52 -2.57 2.18 -3.33
CA VAL A 52 -1.39 1.58 -2.72
C VAL A 52 -1.29 0.11 -3.14
N VAL A 53 -0.23 -0.28 -3.86
CA VAL A 53 -0.09 -1.66 -4.36
C VAL A 53 0.78 -2.47 -3.41
N ALA A 54 0.18 -3.47 -2.76
CA ALA A 54 0.85 -4.33 -1.78
C ALA A 54 0.32 -5.76 -1.86
N THR A 55 1.20 -6.76 -1.96
CA THR A 55 0.79 -8.17 -1.80
C THR A 55 1.03 -8.61 -0.36
N LEU A 56 0.00 -9.11 0.32
CA LEU A 56 0.08 -9.55 1.71
C LEU A 56 0.40 -11.06 1.80
N ARG A 57 1.47 -11.49 1.10
CA ARG A 57 2.01 -12.85 1.19
C ARG A 57 2.69 -13.10 2.55
N ASP A 58 3.38 -12.09 3.05
CA ASP A 58 3.91 -12.00 4.41
C ASP A 58 3.17 -10.83 5.10
N PRO A 59 1.92 -11.08 5.57
CA PRO A 59 0.99 -10.01 5.89
C PRO A 59 1.46 -9.17 7.07
N ASP A 60 2.13 -9.76 8.06
CA ASP A 60 2.52 -9.08 9.30
C ASP A 60 3.58 -8.02 9.05
N ARG A 61 4.52 -8.33 8.15
CA ARG A 61 5.58 -7.41 7.74
C ARG A 61 5.04 -6.13 7.10
N LEU A 62 3.89 -6.21 6.43
CA LEU A 62 3.28 -5.10 5.71
C LEU A 62 2.01 -4.55 6.36
N ALA A 63 1.45 -5.19 7.39
CA ALA A 63 0.20 -4.78 8.01
C ALA A 63 0.23 -3.34 8.52
N LEU A 64 1.27 -2.97 9.28
CA LEU A 64 1.46 -1.60 9.77
C LEU A 64 1.81 -0.62 8.64
N PRO A 65 2.82 -0.86 7.78
CA PRO A 65 3.11 0.01 6.64
C PRO A 65 1.89 0.28 5.74
N LEU A 66 1.09 -0.76 5.46
CA LEU A 66 -0.11 -0.65 4.62
C LEU A 66 -1.23 0.13 5.32
N ARG A 67 -1.28 0.14 6.66
CA ARG A 67 -2.20 1.00 7.42
C ARG A 67 -1.72 2.45 7.45
N ILE A 68 -0.41 2.68 7.50
CA ILE A 68 0.21 4.01 7.56
C ILE A 68 0.12 4.72 6.20
N ALA A 69 0.46 4.05 5.10
CA ALA A 69 0.56 4.69 3.78
C ALA A 69 -0.71 5.46 3.36
N PRO A 70 -1.94 4.93 3.52
CA PRO A 70 -3.15 5.67 3.19
C PRO A 70 -3.41 6.88 4.09
N ALA A 71 -3.01 6.81 5.37
CA ALA A 71 -3.13 7.94 6.29
C ALA A 71 -2.16 9.07 5.87
N THR A 72 -0.89 8.72 5.63
CA THR A 72 0.14 9.64 5.14
C THR A 72 -0.24 10.28 3.80
N ALA A 73 -0.97 9.59 2.93
CA ALA A 73 -1.41 10.14 1.63
C ALA A 73 -2.51 11.19 1.77
N ARG A 74 -3.35 11.07 2.80
CA ARG A 74 -4.47 12.00 3.04
C ARG A 74 -4.01 13.32 3.64
N GLU A 75 -2.92 13.32 4.41
CA GLU A 75 -2.33 14.54 4.99
C GLU A 75 -2.03 15.65 3.96
N PRO A 76 -1.36 15.39 2.83
CA PRO A 76 -1.16 16.38 1.76
C PRO A 76 -2.39 16.58 0.84
N GLY A 77 -3.51 15.91 1.12
CA GLY A 77 -4.79 16.14 0.42
C GLY A 77 -5.10 15.19 -0.73
N ALA A 78 -4.63 13.93 -0.72
CA ALA A 78 -5.12 12.93 -1.67
C ALA A 78 -6.66 12.78 -1.57
N HIS A 79 -7.33 12.74 -2.71
CA HIS A 79 -8.79 12.77 -2.79
C HIS A 79 -9.42 11.42 -2.39
N ARG A 80 -8.91 10.31 -2.91
CA ARG A 80 -9.27 8.95 -2.50
C ARG A 80 -8.02 8.13 -2.29
N VAL A 81 -8.03 7.24 -1.30
CA VAL A 81 -6.90 6.35 -1.05
C VAL A 81 -7.38 4.96 -0.66
N GLY A 82 -6.90 3.94 -1.37
CA GLY A 82 -7.24 2.54 -1.11
C GLY A 82 -6.14 1.56 -1.54
N PRO A 83 -6.18 0.31 -1.06
CA PRO A 83 -5.21 -0.71 -1.44
C PRO A 83 -5.62 -1.45 -2.73
N ILE A 84 -4.62 -1.81 -3.54
CA ILE A 84 -4.70 -2.92 -4.51
C ILE A 84 -3.90 -4.07 -3.91
N ALA A 85 -4.60 -5.10 -3.43
CA ALA A 85 -4.00 -6.24 -2.76
C ALA A 85 -4.32 -7.55 -3.49
N PRO A 86 -3.50 -7.97 -4.48
CA PRO A 86 -3.73 -9.21 -5.24
C PRO A 86 -3.81 -10.45 -4.35
N SER A 87 -3.08 -10.44 -3.24
CA SER A 87 -3.23 -11.39 -2.13
C SER A 87 -3.54 -10.58 -0.88
N LEU A 88 -4.75 -10.74 -0.34
CA LEU A 88 -5.18 -10.13 0.91
C LEU A 88 -5.02 -11.18 2.04
N GLY A 89 -4.07 -10.92 2.94
CA GLY A 89 -3.84 -11.75 4.11
C GLY A 89 -5.02 -11.68 5.09
N TYR A 90 -5.01 -12.54 6.12
CA TYR A 90 -6.02 -12.56 7.18
C TYR A 90 -7.48 -12.82 6.75
N MET A 91 -7.75 -13.11 5.48
CA MET A 91 -9.10 -13.48 5.02
C MET A 91 -9.64 -14.79 5.61
N ARG A 92 -8.78 -15.59 6.25
CA ARG A 92 -9.18 -16.84 6.95
C ARG A 92 -9.66 -16.60 8.38
N GLN A 93 -9.54 -15.38 8.89
CA GLN A 93 -10.06 -14.98 10.20
C GLN A 93 -11.37 -14.22 10.02
N ASP A 94 -12.30 -14.86 9.31
CA ASP A 94 -13.62 -14.34 8.94
C ASP A 94 -14.70 -14.63 9.99
N GLN A 95 -14.37 -15.43 10.99
CA GLN A 95 -15.25 -15.79 12.10
C GLN A 95 -14.45 -16.07 13.37
N SER A 96 -15.14 -16.04 14.51
CA SER A 96 -14.63 -16.59 15.77
C SER A 96 -14.72 -18.12 15.71
N PHE A 97 -13.57 -18.79 15.68
CA PHE A 97 -13.52 -20.26 15.64
C PHE A 97 -13.79 -20.90 17.01
N HIS A 98 -13.41 -20.20 18.08
CA HIS A 98 -13.66 -20.57 19.47
C HIS A 98 -13.94 -19.30 20.28
N PRO A 99 -14.61 -19.40 21.44
CA PRO A 99 -14.69 -18.29 22.39
C PRO A 99 -13.29 -17.95 22.95
N GLY A 100 -12.93 -16.67 22.92
CA GLY A 100 -11.59 -16.17 23.29
C GLY A 100 -10.62 -16.15 22.11
#